data_AF-A0A090G5R1-F1
#
_entry.id   AF-A0A090G5R1-F1
#
_cell.length_a   1.000
_cell.length_b   1.000
_cell.length_c   1.000
_cell.angle_alpha   90.00
_cell.angle_beta   90.00
_cell.angle_gamma   90.00
#
_symmetry.space_group_name_H-M   'P 1'
#
loop_
_entity.id
_entity.type
_entity.pdbx_description
1 polymer ?
#
loop_
_entity_poly.entity_id
_entity_poly.type
_entity_poly.pdbx_seq_one_letter_code
_entity_poly.pdbx_strand_id
1 'polypeptide(L)'
;MTQITPALLDAFFLSRPRSRPRSFNHLIGVVGRLFEWMVEHDVIDRSPVTMKPRRRGNPRPPCILDLRTAQQLIERAAELPDQNNAPLRGPAYATIFSLLFGLGLRVGEVARLRWRDVDRDRNVLTIRETKFSKSRLIPMGPQLSQRLYAFMALRSQHLVSVTPTHRCFLSCGAGL
;
A
#
# COMPACT_ATOMS: atom_id res chain seq x y z
N MET A 1 1.20 5.14 40.81
CA MET A 1 1.35 4.67 39.41
C MET A 1 2.54 3.73 39.37
N THR A 2 2.37 2.50 38.84
CA THR A 2 3.45 1.50 38.73
C THR A 2 4.63 2.13 38.00
N GLN A 3 5.78 2.27 38.67
CA GLN A 3 6.95 2.94 38.08
C GLN A 3 7.42 2.15 36.86
N ILE A 4 7.36 2.77 35.68
CA ILE A 4 7.90 2.18 34.45
C ILE A 4 9.42 2.29 34.54
N THR A 5 10.09 1.15 34.72
CA THR A 5 11.55 1.07 34.85
C THR A 5 12.23 0.67 33.54
N PRO A 6 13.53 0.99 33.35
CA PRO A 6 14.29 0.50 32.21
C PRO A 6 14.28 -1.03 32.08
N ALA A 7 14.38 -1.76 33.20
CA ALA A 7 14.34 -3.22 33.22
C ALA A 7 12.99 -3.77 32.72
N LEU A 8 11.88 -3.13 33.08
CA LEU A 8 10.55 -3.50 32.58
C LEU A 8 10.44 -3.28 31.06
N LEU A 9 11.01 -2.18 30.55
CA LEU A 9 11.03 -1.90 29.12
C LEU A 9 11.94 -2.86 28.35
N ASP A 10 13.10 -3.19 28.90
CA ASP A 10 13.99 -4.21 28.32
C ASP A 10 13.28 -5.56 28.23
N ALA A 11 12.60 -6.00 29.30
CA ALA A 11 11.76 -7.20 29.29
C ALA A 11 10.60 -7.09 28.26
N PHE A 12 10.00 -5.92 28.11
CA PHE A 12 8.96 -5.65 27.11
C PHE A 12 9.50 -5.77 25.67
N PHE A 13 10.71 -5.28 25.39
CA PHE A 13 11.33 -5.41 24.06
C PHE A 13 11.74 -6.85 23.77
N LEU A 14 12.29 -7.54 24.77
CA LEU A 14 12.77 -8.93 24.63
C LEU A 14 11.61 -9.93 24.49
N SER A 15 10.47 -9.69 25.14
CA SER A 15 9.26 -10.54 24.97
C SER A 15 8.63 -10.45 23.58
N ARG A 16 9.10 -9.54 22.72
CA ARG A 16 8.64 -9.38 21.31
C ARG A 16 9.80 -9.57 20.34
N PRO A 17 10.36 -10.79 20.23
CA PRO A 17 11.52 -11.02 19.38
C PRO A 17 11.17 -10.70 17.92
N ARG A 18 11.97 -9.83 17.30
CA ARG A 18 11.87 -9.51 15.87
C ARG A 18 13.16 -9.93 15.18
N SER A 19 13.06 -10.79 14.18
CA SER A 19 14.21 -11.30 13.44
C SER A 19 14.91 -10.22 12.60
N ARG A 20 14.16 -9.26 12.07
CA ARG A 20 14.70 -8.18 11.23
C ARG A 20 15.11 -6.95 12.05
N PRO A 21 16.37 -6.49 11.97
CA PRO A 21 16.84 -5.30 12.70
C PRO A 21 15.99 -4.05 12.44
N ARG A 22 15.54 -3.82 11.20
CA ARG A 22 14.64 -2.69 10.87
C ARG A 22 13.37 -2.70 11.72
N SER A 23 12.75 -3.87 11.87
CA SER A 23 11.49 -4.00 12.60
C SER A 23 11.71 -3.84 14.11
N PHE A 24 12.79 -4.41 14.64
CA PHE A 24 13.17 -4.23 16.05
C PHE A 24 13.48 -2.77 16.37
N ASN A 25 14.30 -2.11 15.56
CA ASN A 25 14.66 -0.70 15.75
C ASN A 25 13.46 0.23 15.60
N HIS A 26 12.48 -0.13 14.77
CA HIS A 26 11.23 0.62 14.68
C HIS A 26 10.42 0.55 15.99
N LEU A 27 10.37 -0.60 16.66
CA LEU A 27 9.73 -0.70 17.99
C LEU A 27 10.41 0.20 19.00
N ILE A 28 11.74 0.11 19.09
CA ILE A 28 12.54 0.97 19.98
C ILE A 28 12.24 2.43 19.69
N GLY A 29 12.25 2.84 18.41
CA GLY A 29 11.98 4.23 18.04
C GLY A 29 10.55 4.68 18.35
N VAL A 30 9.54 3.83 18.21
CA VAL A 30 8.14 4.17 18.55
C VAL A 30 7.98 4.34 20.06
N VAL A 31 8.52 3.40 20.85
CA VAL A 31 8.45 3.46 22.31
C VAL A 31 9.29 4.62 22.84
N GLY A 32 10.49 4.83 22.29
CA GLY A 32 11.35 6.00 22.57
C GLY A 32 10.60 7.30 22.40
N ARG A 33 9.97 7.52 21.23
CA ARG A 33 9.17 8.73 20.95
C ARG A 33 8.00 8.93 21.90
N LEU A 34 7.34 7.86 22.33
CA LEU A 34 6.27 7.95 23.32
C LEU A 34 6.79 8.51 24.65
N PHE A 35 7.91 7.98 25.15
CA PHE A 35 8.49 8.44 26.41
C PHE A 35 9.15 9.81 26.29
N GLU A 36 9.74 10.15 25.14
CA GLU A 36 10.20 11.51 24.84
C GLU A 36 9.04 12.51 24.89
N TRP A 37 7.89 12.18 24.29
CA TRP A 37 6.67 12.99 24.37
C TRP A 37 6.15 13.15 25.81
N MET A 38 6.20 12.08 26.61
CA MET A 38 5.80 12.14 28.02
C MET A 38 6.72 13.05 28.86
N VAL A 39 8.02 13.09 28.55
CA VAL A 39 8.96 14.02 29.17
C VAL A 39 8.64 15.45 28.76
N GLU A 40 8.37 15.69 27.47
CA GLU A 40 8.02 17.02 26.95
C GLU A 40 6.73 17.60 27.59
N HIS A 41 5.83 16.75 28.09
CA HIS A 41 4.57 17.14 28.71
C HIS A 41 4.58 16.98 30.25
N ASP A 42 5.77 16.91 30.86
CA ASP A 42 5.97 16.80 32.31
C ASP A 42 5.23 15.63 32.99
N VAL A 43 4.90 14.58 32.22
CA VAL A 43 4.27 13.36 32.77
C VAL A 43 5.31 12.52 33.54
N ILE A 44 6.56 12.56 33.09
CA ILE A 44 7.72 11.93 33.71
C ILE A 44 8.96 12.82 33.54
N ASP A 45 9.91 12.76 34.48
CA ASP A 45 11.10 13.61 34.42
C ASP A 45 12.11 13.22 33.31
N ARG A 46 12.16 11.93 32.95
CA ARG A 46 13.11 11.39 31.97
C ARG A 46 12.63 10.11 31.33
N SER A 47 13.06 9.89 30.09
CA SER A 47 12.74 8.67 29.34
C SER A 47 13.47 7.45 29.93
N PRO A 48 12.75 6.38 30.31
CA PRO A 48 13.34 5.14 30.82
C PRO A 48 13.84 4.20 29.70
N VAL A 49 13.77 4.60 28.42
CA VAL A 49 14.14 3.76 27.28
C VAL A 49 15.67 3.72 27.12
N THR A 50 16.28 2.60 27.49
CA THR A 50 17.74 2.37 27.38
C THR A 50 18.14 1.39 26.28
N MET A 51 17.16 0.68 25.71
CA MET A 51 17.37 -0.37 24.71
C MET A 51 18.09 0.16 23.45
N LYS A 52 19.20 -0.50 23.07
CA LYS A 52 20.01 -0.09 21.93
C LYS A 52 19.46 -0.65 20.61
N PRO A 53 19.45 0.14 19.52
CA PRO A 53 19.09 -0.36 18.21
C PRO A 53 20.10 -1.41 17.73
N ARG A 54 19.60 -2.44 17.05
CA ARG A 54 20.42 -3.47 16.40
C ARG A 54 21.08 -2.89 15.15
N ARG A 55 22.30 -3.35 14.84
CA ARG A 55 22.98 -2.99 13.59
C ARG A 55 22.11 -3.42 12.40
N ARG A 56 21.87 -2.49 11.48
CA ARG A 56 21.25 -2.81 10.19
C ARG A 56 22.37 -3.34 9.29
N GLY A 57 22.16 -4.52 8.69
CA GLY A 57 23.01 -4.96 7.58
C GLY A 57 22.81 -4.07 6.35
N ASN A 58 23.55 -4.34 5.28
CA ASN A 58 23.43 -3.57 4.05
C ASN A 58 21.98 -3.57 3.54
N PRO A 59 21.38 -2.39 3.29
CA PRO A 59 20.06 -2.34 2.70
C PRO A 59 20.11 -2.98 1.32
N ARG A 60 19.14 -3.83 1.00
CA ARG A 60 18.96 -4.26 -0.40
C ARG A 60 18.61 -3.02 -1.22
N PRO A 61 19.28 -2.79 -2.37
CA PRO A 61 18.91 -1.69 -3.25
C PRO A 61 17.45 -1.86 -3.70
N PRO A 62 16.74 -0.75 -3.97
CA PRO A 62 15.40 -0.84 -4.54
C PRO A 62 15.46 -1.58 -5.88
N CYS A 63 14.54 -2.52 -6.10
CA CYS A 63 14.38 -3.16 -7.40
C CYS A 63 13.65 -2.15 -8.31
N ILE A 64 14.37 -1.58 -9.27
CA ILE A 64 13.80 -0.72 -10.31
C ILE A 64 13.51 -1.62 -11.52
N LEU A 65 12.24 -1.70 -11.91
CA LEU A 65 11.84 -2.44 -13.10
C LEU A 65 12.16 -1.62 -14.35
N ASP A 66 12.85 -2.22 -15.30
CA ASP A 66 12.95 -1.66 -16.65
C ASP A 66 11.65 -1.88 -17.44
N LEU A 67 11.55 -1.19 -18.58
CA LEU A 67 10.35 -1.26 -19.43
C LEU A 67 10.07 -2.69 -19.91
N ARG A 68 11.11 -3.44 -20.29
CA ARG A 68 10.99 -4.81 -20.81
C ARG A 68 10.42 -5.76 -19.75
N THR A 69 10.99 -5.71 -18.54
CA THR A 69 10.57 -6.54 -17.42
C THR A 69 9.14 -6.17 -16.99
N ALA A 70 8.80 -4.88 -17.00
CA ALA A 70 7.43 -4.44 -16.73
C ALA A 70 6.43 -4.95 -17.79
N GLN A 71 6.78 -4.92 -19.07
CA GLN A 71 5.96 -5.47 -20.15
C GLN A 71 5.77 -6.99 -19.98
N GLN A 72 6.85 -7.73 -19.75
CA GLN A 72 6.78 -9.18 -19.50
C GLN A 72 5.92 -9.50 -18.27
N LEU A 73 6.03 -8.72 -17.20
CA LEU A 73 5.19 -8.88 -16.01
C LEU A 73 3.71 -8.66 -16.35
N ILE A 74 3.38 -7.64 -17.14
CA ILE A 74 1.99 -7.34 -17.56
C ILE A 74 1.45 -8.45 -18.46
N GLU A 75 2.24 -8.96 -19.40
CA GLU A 75 1.86 -10.06 -20.29
C GLU A 75 1.59 -11.34 -19.49
N ARG A 76 2.51 -11.72 -18.60
CA ARG A 76 2.33 -12.91 -17.75
C ARG A 76 1.18 -12.75 -16.76
N ALA A 77 0.94 -11.53 -16.29
CA ALA A 77 -0.21 -11.24 -15.46
C ALA A 77 -1.53 -11.43 -16.23
N ALA A 78 -1.57 -11.09 -17.52
CA ALA A 78 -2.76 -11.25 -18.36
C ALA A 78 -3.16 -12.73 -18.55
N GLU A 79 -2.19 -13.65 -18.46
CA GLU A 79 -2.37 -15.09 -18.58
C GLU A 79 -2.85 -15.76 -17.27
N LEU A 80 -3.01 -15.01 -16.17
CA LEU A 80 -3.45 -15.60 -14.91
C LEU A 80 -4.86 -16.19 -15.03
N PRO A 81 -5.04 -17.48 -14.66
CA PRO A 81 -6.33 -18.13 -14.74
C PRO A 81 -7.29 -17.53 -13.72
N ASP A 82 -8.57 -17.49 -14.10
CA ASP A 82 -9.64 -17.13 -13.20
C ASP A 82 -9.77 -18.15 -12.05
N GLN A 83 -10.26 -17.66 -10.91
CA GLN A 83 -10.56 -18.48 -9.73
C GLN A 83 -11.99 -18.20 -9.29
N ASN A 84 -12.62 -19.15 -8.59
CA ASN A 84 -14.02 -19.04 -8.16
C ASN A 84 -14.34 -17.70 -7.45
N ASN A 85 -13.41 -17.20 -6.62
CA ASN A 85 -13.60 -15.94 -5.85
C ASN A 85 -12.94 -14.72 -6.51
N ALA A 86 -12.43 -14.86 -7.72
CA ALA A 86 -11.76 -13.81 -8.44
C ALA A 86 -11.90 -14.05 -9.96
N PRO A 87 -13.06 -13.69 -10.54
CA PRO A 87 -13.21 -13.63 -11.99
C PRO A 87 -12.36 -12.48 -12.56
N LEU A 88 -11.97 -12.59 -13.83
CA LEU A 88 -11.15 -11.61 -14.55
C LEU A 88 -9.78 -11.35 -13.91
N ARG A 89 -9.15 -12.38 -13.32
CA ARG A 89 -7.85 -12.22 -12.63
C ARG A 89 -6.79 -11.71 -13.58
N GLY A 90 -6.64 -12.34 -14.74
CA GLY A 90 -5.65 -11.94 -15.74
C GLY A 90 -5.80 -10.47 -16.16
N PRO A 91 -6.96 -10.09 -16.72
CA PRO A 91 -7.24 -8.71 -17.10
C PRO A 91 -7.07 -7.69 -15.97
N ALA A 92 -7.47 -8.05 -14.74
CA ALA A 92 -7.34 -7.18 -13.57
C ALA A 92 -5.87 -6.92 -13.22
N TYR A 93 -5.05 -7.97 -13.06
CA TYR A 93 -3.64 -7.81 -12.70
C TYR A 93 -2.83 -7.13 -13.80
N ALA A 94 -3.09 -7.44 -15.07
CA ALA A 94 -2.47 -6.75 -16.20
C ALA A 94 -2.75 -5.24 -16.17
N THR A 95 -3.99 -4.85 -15.88
CA THR A 95 -4.39 -3.44 -15.75
C THR A 95 -3.78 -2.79 -14.51
N ILE A 96 -3.78 -3.47 -13.36
CA ILE A 96 -3.15 -3.00 -12.12
C ILE A 96 -1.66 -2.72 -12.33
N PHE A 97 -0.90 -3.66 -12.89
CA PHE A 97 0.52 -3.47 -13.14
C PHE A 97 0.79 -2.36 -14.15
N SER A 98 -0.05 -2.22 -15.17
CA SER A 98 0.04 -1.10 -16.12
C SER A 98 -0.14 0.25 -15.43
N LEU A 99 -1.08 0.37 -14.48
CA LEU A 99 -1.30 1.60 -13.71
C LEU A 99 -0.17 1.89 -12.71
N LEU A 100 0.33 0.86 -12.02
CA LEU A 100 1.44 0.99 -11.07
C LEU A 100 2.71 1.46 -11.77
N PHE A 101 3.06 0.84 -12.90
CA PHE A 101 4.25 1.18 -13.67
C PHE A 101 4.08 2.48 -14.46
N GLY A 102 2.96 2.63 -15.19
CA GLY A 102 2.76 3.75 -16.11
C GLY A 102 2.44 5.09 -15.45
N LEU A 103 1.82 5.08 -14.26
CA LEU A 103 1.43 6.31 -13.54
C LEU A 103 2.08 6.46 -12.17
N GLY A 104 2.94 5.51 -11.78
CA GLY A 104 3.62 5.53 -10.48
C GLY A 104 2.65 5.46 -9.29
N LEU A 105 1.48 4.83 -9.47
CA LEU A 105 0.51 4.71 -8.38
C LEU A 105 1.05 3.80 -7.28
N ARG A 106 0.68 4.10 -6.03
CA ARG A 106 0.91 3.15 -4.93
C ARG A 106 -0.13 2.03 -5.01
N VAL A 107 0.23 0.83 -4.54
CA VAL A 107 -0.70 -0.31 -4.46
C VAL A 107 -2.01 0.05 -3.76
N GLY A 108 -1.93 0.77 -2.64
CA GLY A 108 -3.11 1.24 -1.90
C GLY A 108 -3.94 2.32 -2.60
N GLU A 109 -3.39 3.03 -3.59
CA GLU A 109 -4.14 3.97 -4.43
C GLU A 109 -4.93 3.18 -5.49
N VAL A 110 -4.28 2.24 -6.19
CA VAL A 110 -4.95 1.38 -7.19
C VAL A 110 -6.05 0.52 -6.54
N ALA A 111 -5.78 -0.09 -5.39
CA ALA A 111 -6.74 -0.93 -4.68
C ALA A 111 -7.99 -0.18 -4.20
N ARG A 112 -7.91 1.16 -4.05
CA ARG A 112 -9.01 2.02 -3.64
C ARG A 112 -9.66 2.79 -4.80
N LEU A 113 -9.14 2.67 -6.01
CA LEU A 113 -9.65 3.36 -7.19
C LEU A 113 -11.11 2.96 -7.44
N ARG A 114 -11.99 3.96 -7.52
CA ARG A 114 -13.42 3.76 -7.77
C ARG A 114 -13.81 4.22 -9.17
N TRP A 115 -14.98 3.78 -9.63
CA TRP A 115 -15.49 4.16 -10.95
C TRP A 115 -15.61 5.68 -11.12
N ARG A 116 -16.06 6.40 -10.08
CA ARG A 116 -16.14 7.88 -10.09
C ARG A 116 -14.81 8.60 -10.15
N ASP A 117 -13.71 7.90 -9.88
CA ASP A 117 -12.38 8.49 -9.87
C ASP A 117 -11.75 8.49 -11.28
N VAL A 118 -12.43 7.87 -12.26
CA VAL A 118 -12.00 7.78 -13.65
C VAL A 118 -12.83 8.76 -14.50
N ASP A 119 -12.23 9.90 -14.85
CA ASP A 119 -12.82 10.86 -15.77
C ASP A 119 -12.47 10.45 -17.21
N ARG A 120 -13.45 9.88 -17.92
CA ARG A 120 -13.27 9.38 -19.29
C ARG A 120 -13.20 10.50 -20.33
N ASP A 121 -13.89 11.60 -20.08
CA ASP A 121 -13.94 12.73 -21.01
C ASP A 121 -12.60 13.47 -21.04
N ARG A 122 -11.98 13.61 -19.87
CA ARG A 122 -10.68 14.28 -19.72
C ARG A 122 -9.49 13.32 -19.73
N ASN A 123 -9.71 12.00 -19.72
CA ASN A 123 -8.69 10.98 -19.52
C ASN A 123 -7.83 11.22 -18.26
N VAL A 124 -8.49 11.50 -17.13
CA VAL A 124 -7.82 11.83 -15.85
C VAL A 124 -8.26 10.89 -14.73
N LEU A 125 -7.30 10.44 -13.92
CA LEU A 125 -7.58 9.78 -12.65
C LEU A 125 -7.55 10.77 -11.49
N THR A 126 -8.58 10.71 -10.65
CA THR A 126 -8.61 11.42 -9.36
C THR A 126 -8.14 10.49 -8.25
N ILE A 127 -6.90 10.64 -7.81
CA ILE A 127 -6.37 9.86 -6.68
C ILE A 127 -6.74 10.56 -5.37
N ARG A 128 -7.72 9.99 -4.68
CA ARG A 128 -8.22 10.49 -3.39
C ARG A 128 -7.42 9.89 -2.23
N GLU A 129 -7.36 10.63 -1.12
CA GLU A 129 -6.86 10.12 0.18
C GLU A 129 -5.47 9.50 0.09
N THR A 130 -4.52 10.27 -0.44
CA THR A 130 -3.10 9.92 -0.32
C THR A 130 -2.63 10.18 1.11
N LYS A 131 -1.41 9.74 1.48
CA LYS A 131 -0.82 10.08 2.78
C LYS A 131 -0.93 11.61 2.96
N PHE A 132 -1.49 12.06 4.08
CA PHE A 132 -1.82 13.48 4.38
C PHE A 132 -3.11 14.05 3.75
N SER A 133 -4.06 13.21 3.35
CA SER A 133 -5.39 13.63 2.84
C SER A 133 -5.36 14.52 1.60
N LYS A 134 -4.23 14.56 0.87
CA LYS A 134 -4.13 15.29 -0.39
C LYS A 134 -4.72 14.45 -1.52
N SER A 135 -5.50 15.10 -2.39
CA SER A 135 -5.98 14.51 -3.64
C SER A 135 -5.16 15.06 -4.80
N ARG A 136 -4.93 14.24 -5.84
CA ARG A 136 -4.23 14.69 -7.06
C ARG A 136 -4.93 14.17 -8.31
N LEU A 137 -4.88 14.95 -9.37
CA LEU A 137 -5.32 14.56 -10.71
C LEU A 137 -4.11 14.04 -11.49
N ILE A 138 -4.29 12.92 -12.18
CA ILE A 138 -3.23 12.28 -12.98
C ILE A 138 -3.77 12.04 -14.39
N PRO A 139 -3.24 12.75 -15.41
CA PRO A 139 -3.55 12.46 -16.81
C PRO A 139 -3.11 11.06 -17.20
N MET A 140 -3.94 10.36 -17.98
CA MET A 140 -3.63 9.05 -18.54
C MET A 140 -3.25 9.19 -20.01
N GLY A 141 -2.16 8.52 -20.41
CA GLY A 141 -1.87 8.33 -21.83
C GLY A 141 -2.91 7.44 -22.52
N PRO A 142 -3.10 7.57 -23.85
CA PRO A 142 -4.19 6.93 -24.58
C PRO A 142 -4.19 5.40 -24.49
N GLN A 143 -3.01 4.77 -24.52
CA GLN A 143 -2.91 3.31 -24.40
C GLN A 143 -3.34 2.82 -23.02
N LEU A 144 -3.03 3.58 -21.97
CA LEU A 144 -3.35 3.20 -20.60
C LEU A 144 -4.82 3.47 -20.28
N SER A 145 -5.37 4.58 -20.76
CA SER A 145 -6.79 4.88 -20.62
C SER A 145 -7.64 3.83 -21.35
N GLN A 146 -7.28 3.48 -22.59
CA GLN A 146 -7.93 2.40 -23.34
C GLN A 146 -7.92 1.06 -22.59
N ARG A 147 -6.76 0.66 -22.03
CA ARG A 147 -6.66 -0.57 -21.24
C ARG A 147 -7.56 -0.55 -20.01
N LEU A 148 -7.56 0.56 -19.26
CA LEU A 148 -8.42 0.71 -18.09
C LEU A 148 -9.91 0.65 -18.47
N TYR A 149 -10.30 1.34 -19.55
CA TYR A 149 -11.69 1.38 -19.99
C TYR A 149 -12.18 0.02 -20.49
N ALA A 150 -11.34 -0.70 -21.26
CA ALA A 150 -11.63 -2.05 -21.71
C ALA A 150 -11.83 -3.01 -20.53
N PHE A 151 -10.96 -2.92 -19.51
CA PHE A 151 -11.12 -3.71 -18.30
C PHE A 151 -12.39 -3.33 -17.52
N MET A 152 -12.69 -2.04 -17.38
CA MET A 152 -13.92 -1.60 -16.71
C MET A 152 -15.18 -2.07 -17.44
N ALA A 153 -15.18 -2.04 -18.78
CA ALA A 153 -16.29 -2.52 -19.61
C ALA A 153 -16.50 -4.03 -19.45
N LEU A 154 -15.42 -4.82 -19.46
CA LEU A 154 -15.47 -6.25 -19.18
C LEU A 154 -16.03 -6.51 -17.79
N ARG A 155 -15.54 -5.77 -16.78
CA ARG A 155 -15.99 -5.91 -15.39
C ARG A 155 -17.46 -5.56 -15.19
N SER A 156 -18.02 -4.56 -15.88
CA SER A 156 -19.45 -4.23 -15.76
C SER A 156 -20.36 -5.40 -16.12
N GLN A 157 -19.93 -6.29 -17.02
CA GLN A 157 -20.70 -7.47 -17.41
C GLN A 157 -20.86 -8.48 -16.27
N HIS A 158 -19.99 -8.40 -15.25
CA HIS A 158 -20.02 -9.25 -14.06
C HIS A 158 -20.66 -8.55 -12.84
N LEU A 159 -21.23 -7.36 -13.01
CA LEU A 159 -21.91 -6.61 -11.95
C LEU A 159 -23.40 -6.49 -12.25
N VAL A 160 -24.24 -6.66 -11.22
CA VAL A 160 -25.69 -6.46 -11.35
C VAL A 160 -26.02 -5.01 -11.70
N SER A 161 -25.28 -4.06 -11.12
CA SER A 161 -25.35 -2.66 -11.47
C SER A 161 -24.01 -1.99 -11.22
N VAL A 162 -23.74 -0.92 -11.98
CA VAL A 162 -22.55 -0.09 -11.81
C VAL A 162 -22.94 1.15 -11.01
N THR A 163 -22.26 1.37 -9.89
CA THR A 163 -22.41 2.62 -9.12
C THR A 163 -21.08 3.37 -9.02
N PRO A 164 -21.10 4.71 -8.83
CA PRO A 164 -19.88 5.52 -8.76
C PRO A 164 -18.91 5.10 -7.65
N THR A 165 -19.40 4.41 -6.60
CA THR A 165 -18.60 3.97 -5.46
C THR A 165 -17.96 2.59 -5.63
N HIS A 166 -18.35 1.83 -6.67
CA HIS A 166 -17.74 0.53 -6.95
C HIS A 166 -16.24 0.67 -7.10
N ARG A 167 -15.50 -0.32 -6.61
CA ARG A 167 -14.06 -0.42 -6.86
C ARG A 167 -13.83 -0.91 -8.29
N CYS A 168 -12.84 -0.31 -8.95
CA CYS A 168 -12.40 -0.77 -10.26
C CYS A 168 -11.85 -2.20 -10.17
N PHE A 169 -11.14 -2.55 -9.09
CA PHE A 169 -10.56 -3.88 -8.88
C PHE A 169 -11.17 -4.54 -7.63
N LEU A 170 -11.38 -5.86 -7.66
CA LEU A 170 -11.78 -6.61 -6.46
C LEU A 170 -10.59 -6.67 -5.49
N SER A 171 -10.85 -6.46 -4.20
CA SER A 171 -9.93 -6.93 -3.18
C SER A 171 -10.10 -8.44 -3.07
N CYS A 172 -9.04 -9.19 -3.33
CA CYS A 172 -8.93 -10.58 -2.90
C CYS A 172 -9.07 -10.58 -1.37
N GLY A 173 -10.26 -10.88 -0.85
CA GLY A 173 -10.59 -10.75 0.58
C GLY A 173 -11.95 -10.12 0.91
N ALA A 174 -12.71 -9.63 -0.08
CA ALA A 174 -14.13 -9.29 0.14
C ALA A 174 -15.00 -10.44 -0.38
N GLY A 175 -14.96 -11.56 0.34
CA GLY A 175 -15.91 -12.65 0.19
C GLY A 175 -16.65 -12.81 1.51
N LEU A 176 -17.97 -12.59 1.44
CA LEU A 176 -19.00 -12.78 2.48
C LEU A 176 -19.02 -11.72 3.61
#